data_AF-A0AAD5MI56-F1
#
_entry.id   AF-A0AAD5MI56-F1
#
_cell.length_a   1.000
_cell.length_b   1.000
_cell.length_c   1.000
_cell.angle_alpha   90.00
_cell.angle_beta   90.00
_cell.angle_gamma   90.00
#
_symmetry.space_group_name_H-M   'P 1'
#
loop_
_entity.id
_entity.type
_entity.pdbx_description
1 polymer ?
#
loop_
_entity_poly.entity_id
_entity_poly.type
_entity_poly.pdbx_seq_one_letter_code
_entity_poly.pdbx_strand_id
1 'polypeptide(L)'
;MGVSNVTDRARTLGLRETRMRVMKSEMLLADTVVQEPHQSFVTIPTFSASAFTSRKFFNDVKVLCLIVTFPLNHKSKALPVAETWGKLCNRILFVSTDTDDKLSTLIVDLPENRSDLWQKTKKAFEWIYQNNLNDYEWFLKADDDTYFHMDNLRGFLKNFSPKRALSIGHKFKINGIEDTYHSGGAGYILSREALKKSRFLQLS
;
A
#
# COMPACT_ATOMS: atom_id res chain seq x y z
N MET A 1 -4.27 -54.07 -37.99
CA MET A 1 -5.40 -54.06 -38.95
C MET A 1 -6.22 -52.81 -38.68
N GLY A 2 -6.48 -51.84 -39.56
CA GLY A 2 -6.00 -51.46 -40.88
C GLY A 2 -6.29 -49.94 -41.02
N VAL A 3 -5.37 -49.14 -41.61
CA VAL A 3 -5.43 -48.63 -43.01
C VAL A 3 -6.49 -47.50 -43.13
N SER A 4 -6.15 -46.20 -43.04
CA SER A 4 -5.43 -45.28 -43.96
C SER A 4 -6.28 -44.61 -45.05
N ASN A 5 -5.84 -43.39 -45.41
CA ASN A 5 -6.08 -42.55 -46.61
C ASN A 5 -7.04 -41.36 -46.37
N VAL A 6 -6.67 -40.07 -46.49
CA VAL A 6 -5.74 -39.29 -47.37
C VAL A 6 -6.20 -39.16 -48.83
N THR A 7 -6.23 -37.89 -49.29
CA THR A 7 -6.38 -37.31 -50.65
C THR A 7 -7.82 -37.20 -51.21
N ASP A 8 -8.27 -36.16 -51.93
CA ASP A 8 -7.55 -35.18 -52.76
C ASP A 8 -8.44 -33.98 -53.20
N ARG A 9 -7.78 -32.95 -53.76
CA ARG A 9 -8.20 -31.86 -54.70
C ARG A 9 -8.71 -30.53 -54.13
N ALA A 10 -7.93 -29.45 -54.14
CA ALA A 10 -7.28 -28.70 -55.23
C ALA A 10 -8.21 -27.75 -56.01
N ARG A 11 -8.07 -26.44 -55.70
CA ARG A 11 -8.32 -25.20 -56.48
C ARG A 11 -8.14 -24.08 -55.45
N THR A 12 -7.24 -23.10 -55.55
CA THR A 12 -6.86 -22.32 -56.74
C THR A 12 -5.52 -21.64 -56.44
N LEU A 13 -4.52 -21.89 -57.28
CA LEU A 13 -3.35 -21.02 -57.43
C LEU A 13 -3.82 -19.65 -57.91
N GLY A 14 -3.38 -18.58 -57.26
CA GLY A 14 -3.66 -17.24 -57.75
C GLY A 14 -2.94 -16.15 -56.97
N LEU A 15 -1.79 -15.73 -57.50
CA LEU A 15 -1.17 -14.41 -57.32
C LEU A 15 -0.51 -14.10 -55.96
N ARG A 16 0.63 -14.75 -55.72
CA ARG A 16 1.84 -14.03 -55.30
C ARG A 16 2.70 -13.82 -56.53
N GLU A 17 2.74 -12.59 -57.05
CA GLU A 17 3.85 -11.97 -57.81
C GLU A 17 3.33 -10.77 -58.61
N THR A 18 3.31 -9.59 -57.98
CA THR A 18 3.45 -8.33 -58.71
C THR A 18 4.24 -7.37 -57.81
N ARG A 19 5.53 -7.68 -57.72
CA ARG A 19 6.55 -6.82 -57.12
C ARG A 19 6.85 -5.70 -58.12
N MET A 20 7.09 -4.49 -57.61
CA MET A 20 7.67 -3.34 -58.33
C MET A 20 6.83 -2.70 -59.44
N ARG A 21 5.97 -1.73 -59.08
CA ARG A 21 5.73 -0.52 -59.91
C ARG A 21 4.81 0.51 -59.21
N VAL A 22 5.19 1.01 -58.03
CA VAL A 22 4.70 2.33 -57.56
C VAL A 22 5.80 2.99 -56.71
N MET A 23 6.96 3.25 -57.32
CA MET A 23 7.93 4.22 -56.84
C MET A 23 8.48 4.94 -58.07
N LYS A 24 8.48 6.27 -58.02
CA LYS A 24 8.93 7.26 -59.03
C LYS A 24 7.87 7.82 -59.98
N SER A 25 7.19 8.85 -59.49
CA SER A 25 6.93 10.16 -60.14
C SER A 25 5.90 10.82 -59.21
N GLU A 26 6.17 11.91 -58.50
CA GLU A 26 6.38 13.25 -59.03
C GLU A 26 7.15 14.08 -58.00
N MET A 27 8.12 14.84 -58.50
CA MET A 27 8.88 15.88 -57.82
C MET A 27 8.54 17.20 -58.53
N LEU A 28 8.58 18.32 -57.78
CA LEU A 28 8.25 19.72 -58.13
C LEU A 28 6.82 20.08 -57.65
N LEU A 29 6.59 21.04 -56.75
CA LEU A 29 7.13 22.41 -56.66
C LEU A 29 7.28 22.88 -55.21
N ALA A 30 8.26 23.77 -55.01
CA ALA A 30 8.53 24.50 -53.78
C ALA A 30 7.68 25.79 -53.68
N ASP A 31 7.77 26.40 -52.49
CA ASP A 31 7.47 27.79 -52.12
C ASP A 31 6.04 28.13 -51.69
N THR A 32 5.78 28.06 -50.37
CA THR A 32 5.29 29.24 -49.64
C THR A 32 5.64 29.14 -48.15
N VAL A 33 6.51 30.04 -47.69
CA VAL A 33 6.76 30.32 -46.27
C VAL A 33 5.63 31.22 -45.77
N VAL A 34 4.87 30.77 -44.78
CA VAL A 34 4.03 31.65 -43.94
C VAL A 34 4.51 31.49 -42.51
N GLN A 35 5.05 32.58 -41.99
CA GLN A 35 5.58 32.70 -40.64
C GLN A 35 4.58 33.54 -39.84
N GLU A 36 3.98 32.97 -38.79
CA GLU A 36 3.24 33.70 -37.76
C GLU A 36 3.77 33.30 -36.38
N PRO A 37 4.09 34.28 -35.50
CA PRO A 37 4.71 34.04 -34.21
C PRO A 37 3.65 33.93 -33.11
N HIS A 38 3.77 32.94 -32.22
CA HIS A 38 3.47 33.15 -30.80
C HIS A 38 4.01 31.97 -29.99
N GLN A 39 5.23 32.14 -29.48
CA GLN A 39 5.72 31.34 -28.36
C GLN A 39 4.94 31.74 -27.11
N SER A 40 4.20 30.80 -26.56
CA SER A 40 4.00 30.70 -25.11
C SER A 40 4.05 29.23 -24.74
N PHE A 41 5.25 28.65 -24.78
CA PHE A 41 5.50 27.41 -24.06
C PHE A 41 5.42 27.77 -22.58
N VAL A 42 4.28 27.44 -21.96
CA VAL A 42 4.14 27.43 -20.52
C VAL A 42 5.18 26.44 -20.00
N THR A 43 6.26 26.96 -19.42
CA THR A 43 7.15 26.15 -18.59
C THR A 43 6.30 25.60 -17.45
N ILE A 44 5.94 24.33 -17.55
CA ILE A 44 5.41 23.58 -16.41
C ILE A 44 6.48 23.72 -15.33
N PRO A 45 6.18 24.27 -14.14
CA PRO A 45 7.16 24.31 -13.08
C PRO A 45 7.61 22.88 -12.85
N THR A 46 8.91 22.63 -13.01
CA THR A 46 9.54 21.40 -12.52
C THR A 46 9.18 21.32 -11.06
N PHE A 47 8.27 20.42 -10.71
CA PHE A 47 7.90 20.16 -9.34
C PHE A 47 9.16 19.64 -8.64
N SER A 48 9.85 20.55 -7.94
CA SER A 48 10.95 20.19 -7.07
C SER A 48 10.44 19.11 -6.14
N ALA A 49 11.11 17.95 -6.13
CA ALA A 49 10.77 16.81 -5.30
C ALA A 49 11.04 17.06 -3.80
N SER A 50 10.83 18.28 -3.29
CA SER A 50 10.54 18.53 -1.89
C SER A 50 9.04 18.33 -1.62
N ALA A 51 8.49 17.22 -2.12
CA ALA A 51 7.09 16.86 -1.88
C ALA A 51 6.90 16.55 -0.38
N PHE A 52 6.44 17.58 0.34
CA PHE A 52 5.60 17.49 1.54
C PHE A 52 5.87 16.32 2.49
N THR A 53 7.09 16.16 2.99
CA THR A 53 7.37 15.25 4.12
C THR A 53 7.97 16.06 5.26
N SER A 54 7.15 16.97 5.79
CA SER A 54 7.35 17.43 7.16
C SER A 54 7.45 16.18 8.05
N ARG A 55 8.54 16.08 8.81
CA ARG A 55 8.80 15.00 9.77
C ARG A 55 8.57 15.53 11.18
N LYS A 56 7.50 16.31 11.35
CA LYS A 56 7.26 17.04 12.60
C LYS A 56 7.11 16.02 13.72
N PHE A 57 7.92 16.19 14.77
CA PHE A 57 7.92 15.31 15.95
C PHE A 57 8.33 13.85 15.68
N PHE A 58 8.89 13.53 14.51
CA PHE A 58 9.31 12.16 14.16
C PHE A 58 10.34 11.57 15.16
N ASN A 59 11.17 12.44 15.74
CA ASN A 59 12.13 12.08 16.77
C ASN A 59 11.59 12.21 18.20
N ASP A 60 10.57 13.03 18.41
CA ASP A 60 9.97 13.29 19.74
C ASP A 60 9.00 12.20 20.17
N VAL A 61 8.29 11.60 19.21
CA VAL A 61 7.28 10.58 19.45
C VAL A 61 7.62 9.38 18.58
N LYS A 62 7.87 8.20 19.16
CA LYS A 62 8.23 6.98 18.39
C LYS A 62 7.00 6.09 18.18
N VAL A 63 6.59 5.93 16.92
CA VAL A 63 5.41 5.15 16.50
C VAL A 63 5.84 3.99 15.60
N LEU A 64 5.48 2.77 16.01
CA LEU A 64 5.48 1.59 15.15
C LEU A 64 4.10 1.42 14.53
N CYS A 65 4.04 1.32 13.20
CA CYS A 65 2.83 1.12 12.43
C CYS A 65 2.67 -0.33 12.04
N LEU A 66 1.47 -0.87 12.27
CA LEU A 66 1.04 -2.22 11.95
C LEU A 66 -0.06 -2.13 10.90
N ILE A 67 0.23 -2.54 9.67
CA ILE A 67 -0.73 -2.52 8.57
C ILE A 67 -1.18 -3.94 8.31
N VAL A 68 -2.45 -4.24 8.53
CA VAL A 68 -3.00 -5.57 8.25
C VAL A 68 -3.40 -5.64 6.79
N THR A 69 -2.89 -6.64 6.06
CA THR A 69 -3.12 -6.79 4.62
C THR A 69 -3.13 -8.26 4.20
N PHE A 70 -3.51 -8.51 2.96
CA PHE A 70 -3.54 -9.83 2.32
C PHE A 70 -2.60 -9.85 1.12
N PRO A 71 -2.05 -11.01 0.70
CA PRO A 71 -1.16 -11.10 -0.45
C PRO A 71 -1.72 -10.46 -1.72
N LEU A 72 -3.01 -10.66 -1.99
CA LEU A 72 -3.71 -10.06 -3.13
C LEU A 72 -3.76 -8.52 -3.10
N ASN A 73 -3.59 -7.91 -1.93
CA ASN A 73 -3.60 -6.47 -1.72
C ASN A 73 -2.21 -5.83 -1.66
N HIS A 74 -1.13 -6.63 -1.67
CA HIS A 74 0.24 -6.12 -1.51
C HIS A 74 0.55 -5.00 -2.49
N LYS A 75 0.32 -5.25 -3.78
CA LYS A 75 0.61 -4.29 -4.85
C LYS A 75 -0.40 -3.15 -4.92
N SER A 76 -1.69 -3.44 -4.77
CA SER A 76 -2.78 -2.49 -5.05
C SER A 76 -3.10 -1.56 -3.86
N LYS A 77 -2.78 -1.98 -2.63
CA LYS A 77 -3.12 -1.25 -1.40
C LYS A 77 -1.93 -1.03 -0.47
N ALA A 78 -1.23 -2.10 -0.09
CA ALA A 78 -0.16 -2.02 0.90
C ALA A 78 1.07 -1.24 0.41
N LEU A 79 1.46 -1.42 -0.86
CA LEU A 79 2.57 -0.70 -1.48
C LEU A 79 2.30 0.82 -1.53
N PRO A 80 1.12 1.32 -1.95
CA PRO A 80 0.76 2.73 -1.79
C PRO A 80 0.91 3.25 -0.35
N VAL A 81 0.52 2.48 0.67
CA VAL A 81 0.73 2.86 2.08
C VAL A 81 2.23 2.99 2.38
N ALA A 82 3.05 2.00 1.97
CA ALA A 82 4.51 1.99 2.15
C ALA A 82 5.19 3.18 1.45
N GLU A 83 4.72 3.55 0.27
CA GLU A 83 5.30 4.60 -0.57
C GLU A 83 4.83 6.02 -0.19
N THR A 84 3.78 6.14 0.62
CA THR A 84 3.20 7.42 1.04
C THR A 84 3.41 7.67 2.54
N TRP A 85 2.34 7.68 3.33
CA TRP A 85 2.36 8.04 4.75
C TRP A 85 3.12 7.02 5.61
N GLY A 86 3.25 5.77 5.16
CA GLY A 86 4.02 4.73 5.84
C GLY A 86 5.50 5.10 6.02
N LYS A 87 6.07 5.91 5.12
CA LYS A 87 7.43 6.46 5.24
C LYS A 87 7.65 7.31 6.49
N LEU A 88 6.57 7.81 7.09
CA LEU A 88 6.60 8.66 8.28
C LEU A 88 6.42 7.87 9.58
N CYS A 89 6.23 6.56 9.52
CA CYS A 89 6.33 5.66 10.66
C CYS A 89 7.80 5.48 11.06
N ASN A 90 8.10 5.31 12.36
CA ASN A 90 9.48 5.03 12.78
C ASN A 90 9.88 3.60 12.43
N ARG A 91 8.89 2.70 12.40
CA ARG A 91 8.95 1.39 11.77
C ARG A 91 7.56 1.03 11.29
N ILE A 92 7.49 0.31 10.18
CA ILE A 92 6.25 -0.20 9.61
C ILE A 92 6.37 -1.71 9.44
N LEU A 93 5.33 -2.44 9.79
CA LEU A 93 5.18 -3.87 9.59
C LEU A 93 3.89 -4.12 8.83
N PHE A 94 3.98 -4.85 7.72
CA PHE A 94 2.82 -5.33 6.98
C PHE A 94 2.50 -6.74 7.44
N VAL A 95 1.38 -6.94 8.13
CA VAL A 95 0.94 -8.26 8.60
C VAL A 95 0.27 -8.98 7.46
N SER A 96 0.84 -10.10 7.02
CA SER A 96 0.30 -10.89 5.91
C SER A 96 0.65 -12.37 6.05
N THR A 97 0.07 -13.23 5.21
CA THR A 97 0.43 -14.66 5.19
C THR A 97 1.54 -15.00 4.20
N ASP A 98 1.92 -14.05 3.34
CA ASP A 98 2.94 -14.25 2.32
C ASP A 98 3.90 -13.06 2.28
N THR A 99 5.11 -13.29 1.77
CA THR A 99 6.18 -12.30 1.65
C THR A 99 6.00 -11.38 0.44
N ASP A 100 6.60 -10.20 0.49
CA ASP A 100 6.73 -9.28 -0.64
C ASP A 100 8.09 -8.58 -0.52
N ASP A 101 8.80 -8.43 -1.63
CA ASP A 101 10.17 -7.90 -1.68
C ASP A 101 10.26 -6.39 -1.42
N LYS A 102 9.13 -5.68 -1.53
CA LYS A 102 9.00 -4.23 -1.33
C LYS A 102 8.38 -3.87 0.02
N LEU A 103 7.79 -4.83 0.71
CA LEU A 103 7.12 -4.62 1.99
C LEU A 103 7.92 -5.24 3.14
N SER A 104 8.00 -4.52 4.26
CA SER A 104 8.52 -5.07 5.52
C SER A 104 7.47 -5.98 6.15
N THR A 105 7.36 -7.20 5.64
CA THR A 105 6.27 -8.11 5.99
C THR A 105 6.56 -8.89 7.27
N LEU A 106 5.57 -8.95 8.16
CA LEU A 106 5.49 -9.89 9.28
C LEU A 106 4.55 -11.02 8.88
N ILE A 107 5.12 -12.22 8.69
CA ILE A 107 4.35 -13.39 8.29
C ILE A 107 3.58 -13.95 9.47
N VAL A 108 2.27 -14.08 9.29
CA VAL A 108 1.36 -14.70 10.24
C VAL A 108 0.61 -15.81 9.55
N ASP A 109 0.96 -17.06 9.87
CA ASP A 109 0.28 -18.25 9.35
C ASP A 109 -1.12 -18.40 9.98
N LEU A 110 -2.11 -17.90 9.25
CA LEU A 110 -3.54 -17.93 9.56
C LEU A 110 -4.34 -17.86 8.25
N PRO A 111 -5.58 -18.39 8.21
CA PRO A 111 -6.40 -18.32 7.02
C PRO A 111 -6.67 -16.88 6.54
N GLU A 112 -6.82 -16.74 5.23
CA GLU A 112 -7.11 -15.46 4.58
C GLU A 112 -8.60 -15.14 4.59
N ASN A 113 -9.12 -14.76 5.74
CA ASN A 113 -10.52 -14.35 5.89
C ASN A 113 -10.69 -13.17 6.86
N ARG A 114 -11.86 -12.53 6.77
CA ARG A 114 -12.19 -11.35 7.58
C ARG A 114 -12.34 -11.69 9.07
N SER A 115 -12.82 -12.89 9.40
CA SER A 115 -12.98 -13.35 10.79
C SER A 115 -11.65 -13.51 11.53
N ASP A 116 -10.56 -13.79 10.81
CA ASP A 116 -9.23 -14.01 11.36
C ASP A 116 -8.36 -12.75 11.43
N LEU A 117 -8.86 -11.60 10.97
CA LEU A 117 -8.15 -10.32 11.07
C LEU A 117 -7.77 -9.98 12.51
N TRP A 118 -8.63 -10.31 13.48
CA TRP A 118 -8.31 -10.13 14.89
C TRP A 118 -7.16 -11.03 15.33
N GLN A 119 -7.19 -12.31 14.94
CA GLN A 119 -6.12 -13.26 15.29
C GLN A 119 -4.77 -12.84 14.66
N LYS A 120 -4.77 -12.34 13.42
CA LYS A 120 -3.59 -11.76 12.77
C LYS A 120 -3.04 -10.57 13.54
N THR A 121 -3.93 -9.66 13.92
CA THR A 121 -3.57 -8.48 14.71
C THR A 121 -2.99 -8.87 16.07
N LYS A 122 -3.60 -9.85 16.75
CA LYS A 122 -3.13 -10.39 18.02
C LYS A 122 -1.71 -10.97 17.91
N LYS A 123 -1.49 -11.90 16.98
CA LYS A 123 -0.16 -12.52 16.73
C LYS A 123 0.90 -11.45 16.41
N ALA A 124 0.53 -10.42 15.66
CA ALA A 124 1.46 -9.35 15.36
C ALA A 124 1.80 -8.49 16.58
N PHE A 125 0.83 -8.19 17.44
CA PHE A 125 1.09 -7.52 18.71
C PHE A 125 1.91 -8.39 19.68
N GLU A 126 1.72 -9.72 19.70
CA GLU A 126 2.57 -10.66 20.45
C GLU A 126 4.02 -10.58 19.97
N TRP A 127 4.24 -10.59 18.65
CA TRP A 127 5.57 -10.43 18.07
C TRP A 127 6.20 -9.08 18.46
N ILE A 128 5.45 -7.98 18.35
CA ILE A 128 5.92 -6.65 18.77
C ILE A 128 6.26 -6.63 20.27
N TYR A 129 5.43 -7.23 21.11
CA TYR A 129 5.64 -7.27 22.56
C TYR A 129 6.99 -7.94 22.89
N GLN A 130 7.31 -9.03 22.21
CA GLN A 130 8.54 -9.79 22.43
C GLN A 130 9.78 -9.10 21.84
N ASN A 131 9.66 -8.44 20.69
CA ASN A 131 10.82 -7.99 19.92
C ASN A 131 11.08 -6.49 19.99
N ASN A 132 10.04 -5.65 20.18
CA ASN A 132 10.14 -4.20 19.98
C ASN A 132 9.33 -3.35 20.96
N LEU A 133 8.76 -3.93 22.02
CA LEU A 133 7.92 -3.19 22.97
C LEU A 133 8.60 -1.93 23.53
N ASN A 134 9.89 -2.03 23.82
CA ASN A 134 10.65 -0.95 24.47
C ASN A 134 11.28 0.04 23.49
N ASP A 135 11.31 -0.27 22.19
CA ASP A 135 11.92 0.58 21.16
C ASP A 135 10.99 1.71 20.70
N TYR A 136 9.69 1.58 20.97
CA TYR A 136 8.65 2.51 20.56
C TYR A 136 7.77 2.91 21.74
N GLU A 137 7.06 4.02 21.56
CA GLU A 137 6.16 4.57 22.58
C GLU A 137 4.69 4.28 22.26
N TRP A 138 4.40 4.16 20.98
CA TRP A 138 3.05 4.03 20.44
C TRP A 138 3.00 2.99 19.32
N PHE A 139 1.90 2.25 19.28
CA PHE A 139 1.67 1.15 18.34
C PHE A 139 0.36 1.39 17.60
N LEU A 140 0.46 1.78 16.34
CA LEU A 140 -0.68 2.11 15.48
C LEU A 140 -1.09 0.86 14.69
N LYS A 141 -2.33 0.41 14.82
CA LYS A 141 -2.95 -0.56 13.90
C LYS A 141 -3.75 0.20 12.85
N ALA A 142 -3.54 -0.11 11.58
CA ALA A 142 -4.33 0.38 10.45
C ALA A 142 -4.62 -0.74 9.43
N ASP A 143 -5.59 -0.52 8.55
CA ASP A 143 -5.85 -1.38 7.39
C ASP A 143 -5.09 -0.84 6.16
N ASP A 144 -4.93 -1.69 5.14
CA ASP A 144 -4.20 -1.36 3.90
C ASP A 144 -4.89 -0.32 3.00
N ASP A 145 -6.12 0.06 3.32
CA ASP A 145 -6.89 1.14 2.69
C ASP A 145 -7.10 2.35 3.61
N THR A 146 -6.32 2.47 4.69
CA THR A 146 -6.34 3.61 5.61
C THR A 146 -5.24 4.63 5.28
N TYR A 147 -5.51 5.93 5.50
CA TYR A 147 -4.51 7.01 5.43
C TYR A 147 -4.37 7.72 6.77
N PHE A 148 -3.12 7.90 7.25
CA PHE A 148 -2.82 8.67 8.45
C PHE A 148 -1.98 9.91 8.15
N HIS A 149 -2.43 11.07 8.63
CA HIS A 149 -1.60 12.26 8.68
C HIS A 149 -0.65 12.19 9.90
N MET A 150 0.51 11.55 9.73
CA MET A 150 1.41 11.19 10.82
C MET A 150 1.87 12.38 11.69
N ASP A 151 2.08 13.55 11.10
CA ASP A 151 2.45 14.75 11.87
C ASP A 151 1.32 15.23 12.80
N ASN A 152 0.06 15.07 12.38
CA ASN A 152 -1.10 15.43 13.19
C ASN A 152 -1.29 14.41 14.30
N LEU A 153 -1.12 13.12 13.98
CA LEU A 153 -1.11 12.06 14.97
C LEU A 153 -0.05 12.32 16.04
N ARG A 154 1.20 12.59 15.67
CA ARG A 154 2.27 12.87 16.64
C ARG A 154 2.00 14.13 17.44
N GLY A 155 1.54 15.20 16.79
CA GLY A 155 1.15 16.44 17.48
C GLY A 155 0.08 16.20 18.54
N PHE A 156 -0.90 15.36 18.25
CA PHE A 156 -1.91 14.93 19.22
C PHE A 156 -1.30 14.10 20.36
N LEU A 157 -0.46 13.10 20.05
CA LEU A 157 0.11 12.18 21.03
C LEU A 157 1.09 12.84 22.01
N LYS A 158 1.73 13.97 21.64
CA LYS A 158 2.62 14.73 22.55
C LYS A 158 1.94 15.15 23.85
N ASN A 159 0.62 15.25 23.87
CA ASN A 159 -0.15 15.62 25.05
C ASN A 159 -0.40 14.43 26.01
N PHE A 160 0.09 13.25 25.67
CA PHE A 160 -0.17 12.02 26.42
C PHE A 160 1.16 11.32 26.77
N SER A 161 1.18 10.69 27.95
CA SER A 161 2.32 9.88 28.37
C SER A 161 2.15 8.44 27.89
N PRO A 162 3.13 7.85 27.17
CA PRO A 162 3.08 6.45 26.75
C PRO A 162 3.22 5.47 27.91
N LYS A 163 3.54 5.96 29.12
CA LYS A 163 3.56 5.20 30.38
C LYS A 163 2.17 5.04 31.00
N ARG A 164 1.14 5.70 30.46
CA ARG A 164 -0.27 5.49 30.85
C ARG A 164 -0.91 4.51 29.88
N ALA A 165 -1.71 3.59 30.38
CA ALA A 165 -2.43 2.62 29.56
C ALA A 165 -3.57 3.31 28.78
N LEU A 166 -3.24 3.78 27.58
CA LEU A 166 -4.15 4.46 26.66
C LEU A 166 -4.39 3.63 25.39
N SER A 167 -5.66 3.53 25.02
CA SER A 167 -6.16 2.98 23.75
C SER A 167 -7.03 4.05 23.09
N ILE A 168 -6.60 4.56 21.95
CA ILE A 168 -7.19 5.74 21.30
C ILE A 168 -7.59 5.39 19.87
N GLY A 169 -8.80 5.75 19.49
CA GLY A 169 -9.36 5.49 18.17
C GLY A 169 -10.87 5.64 18.17
N HIS A 170 -11.51 5.41 17.03
CA HIS A 170 -12.97 5.40 16.94
C HIS A 170 -13.54 4.20 17.68
N LYS A 171 -14.37 4.43 18.71
CA LYS A 171 -14.97 3.36 19.52
C LYS A 171 -16.39 3.06 19.05
N PHE A 172 -16.67 1.80 18.74
CA PHE A 172 -18.03 1.31 18.61
C PHE A 172 -18.60 0.94 19.98
N LYS A 173 -19.89 1.21 20.15
CA LYS A 173 -20.69 0.72 21.27
C LYS A 173 -21.54 -0.43 20.77
N ILE A 174 -21.59 -1.52 21.52
CA ILE A 174 -22.52 -2.61 21.26
C ILE A 174 -23.77 -2.32 22.09
N ASN A 175 -24.94 -2.26 21.44
CA ASN A 175 -26.18 -1.99 22.16
C ASN A 175 -26.42 -3.07 23.22
N GLY A 176 -26.62 -2.66 24.48
CA GLY A 176 -26.90 -3.58 25.59
C GLY A 176 -25.67 -4.24 26.24
N ILE A 177 -24.45 -3.89 25.83
CA ILE A 177 -23.20 -4.33 26.48
C ILE A 177 -22.36 -3.09 26.78
N GLU A 178 -21.81 -2.97 28.00
CA GLU A 178 -20.93 -1.84 28.36
C GLU A 178 -19.59 -1.89 27.62
N ASP A 179 -19.26 -3.03 27.00
CA ASP A 179 -18.03 -3.21 26.26
C ASP A 179 -17.99 -2.35 24.99
N THR A 180 -16.82 -1.76 24.77
CA THR A 180 -16.52 -0.98 23.58
C THR A 180 -15.26 -1.52 22.92
N TYR A 181 -15.19 -1.42 21.61
CA TYR A 181 -14.01 -1.82 20.84
C TYR A 181 -13.70 -0.78 19.78
N HIS A 182 -12.46 -0.75 19.31
CA HIS A 182 -12.04 0.17 18.27
C HIS A 182 -12.43 -0.33 16.88
N SER A 183 -12.89 0.58 16.03
CA SER A 183 -13.06 0.32 14.60
C SER A 183 -11.72 -0.09 13.99
N GLY A 184 -11.70 -1.21 13.27
CA GLY A 184 -10.51 -1.71 12.58
C GLY A 184 -10.04 -0.78 11.46
N GLY A 185 -10.98 -0.30 10.63
CA GLY A 185 -10.69 0.50 9.44
C GLY A 185 -10.44 1.99 9.71
N ALA A 186 -10.92 2.52 10.84
CA ALA A 186 -10.48 3.86 11.28
C ALA A 186 -9.03 3.83 11.82
N GLY A 187 -8.52 2.63 12.09
CA GLY A 187 -7.31 2.40 12.86
C GLY A 187 -7.45 2.81 14.33
N TYR A 188 -6.48 2.37 15.12
CA TYR A 188 -6.37 2.72 16.53
C TYR A 188 -4.93 2.63 17.00
N ILE A 189 -4.61 3.38 18.06
CA ILE A 189 -3.28 3.46 18.61
C ILE A 189 -3.27 3.06 20.07
N LEU A 190 -2.30 2.20 20.42
CA LEU A 190 -2.02 1.77 21.77
C LEU A 190 -0.75 2.46 22.26
N SER A 191 -0.79 3.00 23.46
CA SER A 191 0.43 3.34 24.21
C SER A 191 1.22 2.07 24.55
N ARG A 192 2.53 2.21 24.79
CA ARG A 192 3.37 1.11 25.28
C ARG A 192 2.82 0.47 26.54
N GLU A 193 2.35 1.27 27.49
CA GLU A 193 1.76 0.70 28.71
C GLU A 193 0.44 -0.05 28.44
N ALA A 194 -0.39 0.41 27.49
CA ALA A 194 -1.59 -0.33 27.11
C ALA A 194 -1.26 -1.67 26.45
N LEU A 195 -0.31 -1.69 25.52
CA LEU A 195 0.13 -2.93 24.89
C LEU A 195 0.71 -3.87 25.96
N LYS A 196 1.55 -3.36 26.87
CA LYS A 196 2.14 -4.14 27.96
C LYS A 196 1.11 -4.80 28.88
N LYS A 197 0.01 -4.11 29.17
CA LYS A 197 -1.07 -4.58 30.06
C LYS A 197 -2.20 -5.31 29.33
N SER A 198 -2.08 -5.49 28.01
CA SER A 198 -3.14 -6.08 27.21
C SER A 198 -3.34 -7.55 27.56
N ARG A 199 -4.53 -7.89 28.08
CA ARG A 199 -4.87 -9.26 28.49
C ARG A 199 -4.81 -10.26 27.34
N PHE A 200 -5.05 -9.83 26.11
CA PHE A 200 -4.95 -10.72 24.95
C PHE A 200 -3.52 -11.26 24.75
N LEU A 201 -2.48 -10.60 25.28
CA LEU A 201 -1.10 -11.12 25.24
C LEU A 201 -0.78 -12.10 26.38
N GLN A 202 -1.66 -12.28 27.35
CA GLN A 202 -1.47 -13.12 28.54
C GLN A 202 -2.28 -14.43 28.48
N LEU A 203 -3.01 -14.64 27.38
CA LEU A 203 -3.93 -15.78 27.18
C LEU A 203 -3.42 -16.76 26.13
N SER A 204 -2.09 -16.81 25.90
CA SER A 204 -1.42 -17.74 24.98
C SER A 204 -0.56 -18.75 25.74
#